data_AF-A0A7K8K599-F1
#
_entry.id   AF-A0A7K8K599-F1
#
_cell.length_a   1.000
_cell.length_b   1.000
_cell.length_c   1.000
_cell.angle_alpha   90.00
_cell.angle_beta   90.00
_cell.angle_gamma   90.00
#
_symmetry.space_group_name_H-M   'P 1'
#
loop_
_entity.id
_entity.type
_entity.pdbx_description
1 polymer ?
#
loop_
_entity_poly.entity_id
_entity_poly.type
_entity_poly.pdbx_seq_one_letter_code
_entity_poly.pdbx_strand_id
1 'polypeptide(L)'
;DPNNYYHRRNEMTTTDNLDFKHHNYKEMRQVGKEAAAFFQLSLSEMLLIDINKIWLDICFAALTTLLPHVFSTGEPEFRYIAGAHGNEVLGRELILLLMQFMCQEYLAGNPRIVHLIEDTRIHLLPSVNPDGYDKAYKAGSELGGWSLGRWTQDGIDINNNFPDLNSLLWESEDQKKSKRKVPNHHIPIPDW
;
A
#
# COMPACT_ATOMS: atom_id res chain seq x y z
N ASP A 1 -12.05 -14.33 27.86
CA ASP A 1 -13.32 -14.76 28.47
C ASP A 1 -14.39 -14.79 27.37
N PRO A 2 -14.93 -15.97 27.00
CA PRO A 2 -15.96 -16.09 25.98
C PRO A 2 -17.29 -15.40 26.34
N ASN A 3 -17.44 -14.88 27.57
CA ASN A 3 -18.64 -14.14 28.03
C ASN A 3 -18.49 -12.62 28.04
N ASN A 4 -17.43 -12.04 27.48
CA ASN A 4 -17.28 -10.58 27.48
C ASN A 4 -18.29 -9.92 26.53
N TYR A 5 -19.35 -9.32 27.10
CA TYR A 5 -20.48 -8.70 26.42
C TYR A 5 -20.08 -7.64 25.37
N TYR A 6 -18.92 -7.00 25.54
CA TYR A 6 -18.40 -5.98 24.62
C TYR A 6 -17.85 -6.55 23.30
N HIS A 7 -17.40 -7.80 23.24
CA HIS A 7 -16.92 -8.40 21.98
C HIS A 7 -18.07 -8.62 20.98
N ARG A 8 -19.24 -9.06 21.46
CA ARG A 8 -20.39 -9.43 20.61
C ARG A 8 -21.06 -8.26 19.89
N ARG A 9 -20.86 -7.01 20.34
CA ARG A 9 -21.55 -5.83 19.77
C ARG A 9 -20.83 -5.22 18.58
N ASN A 10 -19.54 -5.53 18.40
CA ASN A 10 -18.70 -4.99 17.33
C ASN A 10 -18.36 -6.02 16.26
N GLU A 11 -18.81 -7.26 16.40
CA GLU A 11 -18.69 -8.30 15.37
C GLU A 11 -19.77 -8.07 14.31
N MET A 12 -19.43 -7.33 13.24
CA MET A 12 -20.18 -7.42 11.99
C MET A 12 -19.81 -8.73 11.31
N THR A 13 -20.71 -9.71 11.34
CA THR A 13 -20.60 -10.89 10.48
C THR A 13 -20.93 -10.45 9.06
N THR A 14 -19.89 -10.18 8.26
CA THR A 14 -20.07 -9.87 6.85
C THR A 14 -20.55 -11.12 6.11
N THR A 15 -21.43 -10.98 5.12
CA THR A 15 -21.83 -12.08 4.24
C THR A 15 -20.74 -12.43 3.22
N ASP A 16 -19.74 -11.56 3.10
CA ASP A 16 -18.67 -11.68 2.12
C ASP A 16 -17.63 -12.69 2.63
N ASN A 17 -17.16 -13.57 1.75
CA ASN A 17 -16.16 -14.58 2.10
C ASN A 17 -14.74 -13.98 2.07
N LEU A 18 -14.51 -12.90 2.83
CA LEU A 18 -13.23 -12.20 2.92
C LEU A 18 -12.58 -12.42 4.29
N ASP A 19 -11.24 -12.46 4.34
CA ASP A 19 -10.49 -12.66 5.59
C ASP A 19 -10.41 -11.36 6.41
N PHE A 20 -11.43 -11.09 7.23
CA PHE A 20 -11.46 -9.93 8.13
C PHE A 20 -10.65 -10.18 9.40
N LYS A 21 -9.36 -9.87 9.36
CA LYS A 21 -8.46 -9.86 10.51
C LYS A 21 -7.28 -8.92 10.28
N HIS A 22 -6.48 -8.71 11.32
CA HIS A 22 -5.17 -8.11 11.16
C HIS A 22 -4.17 -9.16 10.69
N HIS A 23 -3.58 -8.96 9.51
CA HIS A 23 -2.63 -9.92 8.93
C HIS A 23 -1.22 -9.59 9.39
N ASN A 24 -0.53 -10.53 10.03
CA ASN A 24 0.90 -10.37 10.25
C ASN A 24 1.65 -10.35 8.90
N TYR A 25 2.95 -10.06 8.93
CA TYR A 25 3.74 -9.94 7.71
C TYR A 25 3.73 -11.20 6.82
N LYS A 26 3.79 -12.40 7.42
CA LYS A 26 3.76 -13.67 6.70
C LYS A 26 2.39 -13.90 6.04
N GLU A 27 1.32 -13.61 6.77
CA GLU A 27 -0.05 -13.73 6.27
C GLU A 27 -0.34 -12.74 5.14
N MET A 28 0.08 -11.47 5.27
CA MET A 28 -0.05 -10.46 4.21
C MET A 28 0.66 -10.91 2.93
N ARG A 29 1.89 -11.44 3.04
CA ARG A 29 2.61 -12.01 1.90
C ARG A 29 1.87 -13.20 1.28
N GLN A 30 1.18 -13.99 2.09
CA GLN A 30 0.40 -15.12 1.61
C GLN A 30 -0.82 -14.66 0.81
N VAL A 31 -1.58 -13.67 1.30
CA VAL A 31 -2.70 -13.07 0.56
C VAL A 31 -2.24 -12.52 -0.79
N GLY A 32 -1.12 -11.79 -0.81
CA GLY A 32 -0.55 -11.27 -2.06
C GLY A 32 -0.16 -12.37 -3.06
N LYS A 33 0.40 -13.48 -2.58
CA LYS A 33 0.74 -14.65 -3.42
C LYS A 33 -0.50 -15.35 -3.97
N GLU A 34 -1.53 -15.51 -3.16
CA GLU A 34 -2.79 -16.13 -3.57
C GLU A 34 -3.49 -15.31 -4.63
N ALA A 35 -3.55 -13.98 -4.45
CA ALA A 35 -4.08 -13.06 -5.46
C ALA A 35 -3.25 -13.11 -6.76
N ALA A 36 -1.91 -13.13 -6.67
CA ALA A 36 -1.06 -13.22 -7.86
C ALA A 36 -1.23 -14.56 -8.60
N ALA A 37 -1.31 -15.67 -7.87
CA ALA A 37 -1.51 -17.00 -8.44
C ALA A 37 -2.90 -17.15 -9.08
N PHE A 38 -3.94 -16.58 -8.46
CA PHE A 38 -5.31 -16.57 -8.98
C PHE A 38 -5.37 -16.04 -10.42
N PHE A 39 -4.56 -15.01 -10.67
CA PHE A 39 -4.49 -14.32 -11.93
C PHE A 39 -3.35 -14.77 -12.86
N GLN A 40 -2.65 -15.84 -12.49
CA GLN A 40 -1.55 -16.42 -13.28
C GLN A 40 -0.40 -15.45 -13.54
N LEU A 41 -0.15 -14.54 -12.60
CA LEU A 41 0.97 -13.59 -12.68
C LEU A 41 2.30 -14.31 -12.42
N SER A 42 3.33 -13.93 -13.18
CA SER A 42 4.72 -14.33 -12.96
C SER A 42 5.30 -13.67 -11.70
N LEU A 43 6.28 -14.33 -11.07
CA LEU A 43 7.03 -13.79 -9.92
C LEU A 43 7.70 -12.44 -10.22
N SER A 44 7.96 -12.12 -11.48
CA SER A 44 8.48 -10.82 -11.94
C SER A 44 7.44 -9.69 -11.91
N GLU A 45 6.14 -10.00 -12.01
CA GLU A 45 5.02 -9.04 -12.01
C GLU A 45 4.52 -8.73 -10.60
N MET A 46 4.70 -9.70 -9.69
CA MET A 46 4.73 -9.45 -8.25
C MET A 46 6.06 -8.79 -7.94
N LEU A 47 6.18 -7.48 -8.26
CA LEU A 47 7.40 -6.72 -8.02
C LEU A 47 7.61 -6.59 -6.51
N LEU A 48 8.31 -7.59 -5.97
CA LEU A 48 8.87 -7.57 -4.64
C LEU A 48 10.16 -6.77 -4.75
N ILE A 49 10.05 -5.45 -4.60
CA ILE A 49 11.24 -4.60 -4.53
C ILE A 49 11.87 -4.86 -3.17
N ASP A 50 12.76 -5.86 -3.12
CA ASP A 50 13.69 -6.09 -2.03
C ASP A 50 14.80 -5.04 -2.16
N ILE A 51 14.58 -3.84 -1.60
CA ILE A 51 15.59 -2.78 -1.62
C ILE A 51 16.66 -3.13 -0.58
N ASN A 52 17.63 -3.92 -1.05
CA ASN A 52 18.93 -4.22 -0.46
C ASN A 52 19.04 -5.29 0.64
N LYS A 53 19.91 -6.26 0.31
CA LYS A 53 20.79 -6.96 1.25
C LYS A 53 21.30 -5.98 2.31
N ILE A 54 21.11 -6.37 3.58
CA ILE A 54 21.68 -5.77 4.80
C ILE A 54 20.68 -4.79 5.45
N TRP A 55 19.90 -5.38 6.37
CA TRP A 55 18.96 -4.80 7.35
C TRP A 55 17.51 -4.59 6.90
N LEU A 56 16.72 -5.64 7.17
CA LEU A 56 15.26 -5.66 7.41
C LEU A 56 14.35 -5.38 6.20
N ASP A 57 13.67 -6.45 5.79
CA ASP A 57 12.83 -6.62 4.59
C ASP A 57 11.68 -5.60 4.47
N ILE A 58 11.91 -4.44 3.85
CA ILE A 58 10.82 -3.61 3.35
C ILE A 58 10.19 -4.31 2.15
N CYS A 59 9.12 -5.07 2.37
CA CYS A 59 8.42 -5.71 1.28
C CYS A 59 7.33 -4.85 0.70
N PHE A 60 7.68 -4.30 -0.45
CA PHE A 60 6.72 -3.97 -1.48
C PHE A 60 6.01 -5.26 -1.92
N ALA A 61 4.75 -5.42 -1.56
CA ALA A 61 3.85 -6.25 -2.36
C ALA A 61 3.16 -5.28 -3.30
N ALA A 62 3.71 -5.03 -4.49
CA ALA A 62 2.94 -4.42 -5.56
C ALA A 62 2.17 -5.56 -6.23
N LEU A 63 0.89 -5.72 -5.90
CA LEU A 63 0.01 -6.50 -6.78
C LEU A 63 -0.23 -5.64 -8.00
N THR A 64 0.54 -5.87 -9.07
CA THR A 64 0.25 -5.33 -10.40
C THR A 64 -0.80 -6.22 -11.03
N THR A 65 -1.99 -5.70 -11.28
CA THR A 65 -2.99 -6.36 -12.10
C THR A 65 -2.80 -5.97 -13.58
N LEU A 66 -3.14 -6.75 -14.62
CA LEU A 66 -3.66 -8.11 -14.66
C LEU A 66 -3.58 -8.78 -16.04
N LEU A 67 -2.68 -8.33 -16.91
CA LEU A 67 -2.47 -8.93 -18.22
C LEU A 67 -0.95 -9.08 -18.41
N PRO A 68 -0.44 -10.28 -18.74
CA PRO A 68 0.99 -10.53 -18.77
C PRO A 68 1.70 -9.90 -19.98
N HIS A 69 1.04 -9.00 -20.71
CA HIS A 69 1.43 -8.73 -22.09
C HIS A 69 1.49 -7.23 -22.37
N VAL A 70 2.64 -6.66 -21.97
CA VAL A 70 3.25 -5.45 -22.56
C VAL A 70 2.49 -4.16 -22.21
N PHE A 71 3.23 -3.08 -21.93
CA PHE A 71 2.66 -1.75 -21.79
C PHE A 71 1.74 -1.45 -22.99
N SER A 72 0.43 -1.41 -22.76
CA SER A 72 -0.54 -1.04 -23.78
C SER A 72 -0.59 0.48 -23.83
N THR A 73 -0.25 1.05 -24.99
CA THR A 73 -0.31 2.51 -25.15
C THR A 73 -1.76 2.96 -24.95
N GLY A 74 -2.00 3.78 -23.93
CA GLY A 74 -3.33 4.30 -23.60
C GLY A 74 -4.02 3.63 -22.42
N GLU A 75 -3.44 2.56 -21.85
CA GLU A 75 -3.93 1.98 -20.60
C GLU A 75 -3.48 2.84 -19.40
N PRO A 76 -4.40 3.31 -18.54
CA PRO A 76 -4.05 4.07 -17.36
C PRO A 76 -3.39 3.17 -16.28
N GLU A 77 -2.37 3.71 -15.62
CA GLU A 77 -1.77 3.09 -14.44
C GLU A 77 -2.31 3.74 -13.16
N PHE A 78 -2.75 2.92 -12.22
CA PHE A 78 -3.32 3.34 -10.95
C PHE A 78 -2.57 2.70 -9.80
N ARG A 79 -2.42 3.40 -8.66
CA ARG A 79 -1.83 2.80 -7.46
C ARG A 79 -2.53 3.18 -6.17
N TYR A 80 -2.65 2.20 -5.27
CA TYR A 80 -2.92 2.43 -3.86
C TYR A 80 -1.72 2.04 -3.01
N ILE A 81 -1.45 2.86 -2.00
CA ILE A 81 -0.37 2.67 -1.04
C ILE A 81 -0.93 2.85 0.36
N ALA A 82 -0.57 1.95 1.27
CA ALA A 82 -0.89 2.06 2.68
C ALA A 82 0.29 1.65 3.58
N GLY A 83 0.12 1.86 4.87
CA GLY A 83 1.11 1.46 5.88
C GLY A 83 2.42 2.22 5.80
N ALA A 84 2.42 3.50 5.39
CA ALA A 84 3.59 4.38 5.50
C ALA A 84 3.97 4.59 6.98
N HIS A 85 2.96 4.80 7.82
CA HIS A 85 3.10 4.59 9.26
C HIS A 85 2.62 3.17 9.58
N GLY A 86 3.48 2.37 10.20
CA GLY A 86 3.18 0.97 10.45
C GLY A 86 2.01 0.75 11.41
N ASN A 87 1.75 1.69 12.32
CA ASN A 87 0.64 1.64 13.27
C ASN A 87 -0.70 2.16 12.73
N GLU A 88 -0.73 2.74 11.52
CA GLU A 88 -1.97 3.18 10.85
C GLU A 88 -2.53 2.03 9.99
N VAL A 89 -3.03 0.99 10.68
CA VAL A 89 -3.26 -0.35 10.12
C VAL A 89 -4.46 -0.43 9.16
N LEU A 90 -5.46 0.43 9.30
CA LEU A 90 -6.73 0.29 8.56
C LEU A 90 -6.53 0.23 7.02
N GLY A 91 -5.70 1.12 6.48
CA GLY A 91 -5.44 1.16 5.03
C GLY A 91 -4.78 -0.12 4.51
N ARG A 92 -3.91 -0.74 5.31
CA ARG A 92 -3.26 -2.02 4.97
C ARG A 92 -4.29 -3.12 4.78
N GLU A 93 -5.19 -3.29 5.76
CA GLU A 93 -6.20 -4.34 5.71
C GLU A 93 -7.25 -4.07 4.63
N LEU A 94 -7.64 -2.81 4.39
CA LEU A 94 -8.53 -2.46 3.28
C LEU A 94 -7.94 -2.82 1.92
N ILE A 95 -6.62 -2.65 1.72
CA ILE A 95 -5.96 -3.08 0.48
C ILE A 95 -5.98 -4.61 0.35
N LEU A 96 -5.73 -5.36 1.43
CA LEU A 96 -5.79 -6.83 1.39
C LEU A 96 -7.20 -7.36 1.12
N LEU A 97 -8.22 -6.73 1.71
CA LEU A 97 -9.62 -7.03 1.43
C LEU A 97 -9.97 -6.68 -0.01
N LEU A 98 -9.47 -5.55 -0.54
CA LEU A 98 -9.67 -5.16 -1.93
C LEU A 98 -9.07 -6.19 -2.91
N MET A 99 -7.88 -6.73 -2.61
CA MET A 99 -7.27 -7.79 -3.42
C MET A 99 -8.18 -9.02 -3.48
N GLN A 100 -8.65 -9.50 -2.32
CA GLN A 100 -9.54 -10.66 -2.23
C GLN A 100 -10.87 -10.41 -2.96
N PHE A 101 -11.48 -9.24 -2.75
CA PHE A 101 -12.71 -8.82 -3.39
C PHE A 101 -12.57 -8.78 -4.93
N MET A 102 -11.48 -8.19 -5.44
CA MET A 102 -11.20 -8.15 -6.87
C MET A 102 -11.10 -9.55 -7.48
N CYS A 103 -10.41 -10.49 -6.82
CA CYS A 103 -10.32 -11.87 -7.30
C CYS A 103 -11.70 -12.56 -7.34
N GLN A 104 -12.48 -12.43 -6.27
CA GLN A 104 -13.80 -13.07 -6.14
C GLN A 104 -14.82 -12.52 -7.14
N GLU A 105 -14.89 -11.21 -7.28
CA GLU A 105 -15.82 -10.56 -8.22
C GLU A 105 -15.41 -10.75 -9.68
N TYR A 106 -14.11 -10.86 -9.96
CA TYR A 106 -13.63 -11.24 -11.28
C TYR A 106 -14.07 -12.66 -11.65
N LEU A 107 -13.95 -13.64 -10.72
CA LEU A 107 -14.50 -14.99 -10.91
C LEU A 107 -16.00 -15.01 -11.11
N ALA A 108 -16.73 -14.19 -10.35
CA ALA A 108 -18.17 -14.08 -10.44
C ALA A 108 -18.64 -13.42 -11.75
N GLY A 109 -17.71 -12.88 -12.56
CA GLY A 109 -18.01 -12.20 -13.81
C GLY A 109 -18.69 -10.85 -13.60
N ASN A 110 -18.42 -10.16 -12.48
CA ASN A 110 -18.97 -8.84 -12.22
C ASN A 110 -18.49 -7.86 -13.32
N PRO A 111 -19.38 -7.31 -14.17
CA PRO A 111 -18.97 -6.51 -15.32
C PRO A 111 -18.13 -5.29 -14.94
N ARG A 112 -18.39 -4.69 -13.77
CA ARG A 112 -17.64 -3.53 -13.29
C ARG A 112 -16.20 -3.90 -12.94
N ILE A 113 -16.00 -5.03 -12.27
CA ILE A 113 -14.68 -5.46 -11.81
C ILE A 113 -13.86 -6.01 -12.97
N VAL A 114 -14.47 -6.77 -13.87
CA VAL A 114 -13.83 -7.23 -15.11
C VAL A 114 -13.33 -6.03 -15.93
N HIS A 115 -14.20 -5.05 -16.22
CA HIS A 115 -13.82 -3.85 -16.96
C HIS A 115 -12.70 -3.06 -16.27
N LEU A 116 -12.80 -2.88 -14.94
CA LEU A 116 -11.77 -2.18 -14.17
C LEU A 116 -10.40 -2.87 -14.24
N ILE A 117 -10.39 -4.20 -14.24
CA ILE A 117 -9.18 -5.02 -14.26
C ILE A 117 -8.56 -5.13 -15.65
N GLU A 118 -9.38 -5.23 -16.69
CA GLU A 118 -8.92 -5.39 -18.08
C GLU A 118 -8.46 -4.07 -18.69
N ASP A 119 -9.01 -2.93 -18.26
CA ASP A 119 -8.73 -1.61 -18.84
C ASP A 119 -7.87 -0.71 -17.92
N THR A 120 -7.35 -1.22 -16.79
CA THR A 120 -6.48 -0.43 -15.89
C THR A 120 -5.42 -1.30 -15.25
N ARG A 121 -4.18 -0.82 -15.31
CA ARG A 121 -3.05 -1.42 -14.60
C ARG A 121 -3.04 -0.94 -13.15
N ILE A 122 -3.54 -1.77 -12.23
CA ILE A 122 -3.66 -1.40 -10.81
C ILE A 122 -2.48 -1.97 -10.02
N HIS A 123 -1.83 -1.11 -9.24
CA HIS A 123 -0.75 -1.45 -8.32
C HIS A 123 -1.21 -1.27 -6.87
N LEU A 124 -1.37 -2.37 -6.14
CA LEU A 124 -1.78 -2.31 -4.74
C LEU A 124 -0.60 -2.60 -3.82
N LEU A 125 -0.27 -1.66 -2.92
CA LEU A 125 0.81 -1.75 -1.94
C LEU A 125 0.25 -1.66 -0.50
N PRO A 126 0.05 -2.79 0.19
CA PRO A 126 -0.60 -2.80 1.50
C PRO A 126 0.29 -2.27 2.64
N SER A 127 1.62 -2.28 2.50
CA SER A 127 2.53 -1.92 3.59
C SER A 127 3.85 -1.37 3.09
N VAL A 128 4.09 -0.07 3.29
CA VAL A 128 5.40 0.56 3.03
C VAL A 128 6.36 0.39 4.22
N ASN A 129 5.84 0.37 5.46
CA ASN A 129 6.60 0.22 6.70
C ASN A 129 6.20 -1.09 7.44
N PRO A 130 6.59 -2.27 6.91
CA PRO A 130 6.25 -3.55 7.54
C PRO A 130 6.87 -3.71 8.93
N ASP A 131 8.01 -3.10 9.19
CA ASP A 131 8.73 -3.20 10.47
C ASP A 131 8.02 -2.44 11.59
N GLY A 132 7.57 -1.21 11.27
CA GLY A 132 6.73 -0.43 12.16
C GLY A 132 5.44 -1.17 12.49
N TYR A 133 4.83 -1.81 11.47
CA TYR A 133 3.63 -2.60 11.68
C TYR A 133 3.89 -3.81 12.58
N ASP A 134 4.95 -4.58 12.36
CA ASP A 134 5.25 -5.77 13.19
C ASP A 134 5.46 -5.40 14.66
N LYS A 135 6.09 -4.24 14.94
CA LYS A 135 6.20 -3.68 16.30
C LYS A 135 4.83 -3.36 16.90
N ALA A 136 3.98 -2.64 16.16
CA ALA A 136 2.64 -2.26 16.61
C ALA A 136 1.74 -3.49 16.81
N TYR A 137 1.80 -4.45 15.88
CA TYR A 137 1.04 -5.69 15.89
C TYR A 137 1.38 -6.55 17.11
N LYS A 138 2.68 -6.72 17.42
CA LYS A 138 3.14 -7.49 18.60
C LYS A 138 2.74 -6.85 19.92
N ALA A 139 2.73 -5.52 19.99
CA ALA A 139 2.30 -4.80 21.19
C ALA A 139 0.79 -4.88 21.41
N GLY A 140 0.01 -4.98 20.34
CA GLY A 140 -1.44 -5.01 20.38
C GLY A 140 -2.07 -3.62 20.51
N SER A 141 -3.35 -3.52 20.13
CA SER A 141 -4.08 -2.25 20.02
C SER A 141 -4.12 -1.45 21.33
N GLU A 142 -4.19 -2.12 22.48
CA GLU A 142 -4.29 -1.46 23.79
C GLU A 142 -2.99 -0.79 24.24
N LEU A 143 -1.84 -1.25 23.72
CA LEU A 143 -0.50 -0.73 24.05
C LEU A 143 0.11 0.09 22.91
N GLY A 144 -0.51 0.06 21.73
CA GLY A 144 -0.14 0.81 20.53
C GLY A 144 -0.60 2.27 20.61
N GLY A 145 0.07 3.08 21.43
CA GLY A 145 -0.11 4.53 21.40
C GLY A 145 0.22 5.15 20.04
N TRP A 146 0.06 6.47 19.92
CA TRP A 146 0.26 7.21 18.66
C TRP A 146 1.65 7.00 17.99
N SER A 147 2.68 6.71 18.78
CA SER A 147 4.08 6.63 18.37
C SER A 147 4.57 5.22 18.01
N LEU A 148 4.05 4.18 18.67
CA LEU A 148 4.64 2.85 18.60
C LEU A 148 4.38 2.23 17.22
N GLY A 149 5.45 2.03 16.44
CA GLY A 149 5.35 1.48 15.08
C GLY A 149 5.09 2.52 13.99
N ARG A 150 5.10 3.82 14.32
CA ARG A 150 4.92 4.91 13.34
C ARG A 150 6.13 5.04 12.40
N TRP A 151 7.32 5.16 12.97
CA TRP A 151 8.58 5.36 12.23
C TRP A 151 9.18 4.04 11.74
N THR A 152 10.16 4.13 10.84
CA THR A 152 10.99 2.98 10.44
C THR A 152 11.85 2.48 11.61
N GLN A 153 12.59 1.38 11.39
CA GLN A 153 13.58 0.89 12.36
C GLN A 153 14.62 1.97 12.75
N ASP A 154 14.99 2.83 11.81
CA ASP A 154 15.98 3.91 11.99
C ASP A 154 15.37 5.21 12.57
N GLY A 155 14.08 5.20 12.93
CA GLY A 155 13.40 6.38 13.48
C GLY A 155 13.00 7.42 12.42
N ILE A 156 12.96 7.04 11.14
CA ILE A 156 12.58 7.93 10.04
C ILE A 156 11.06 7.91 9.85
N ASP A 157 10.45 9.09 9.69
CA ASP A 157 9.05 9.20 9.30
C ASP A 157 9.00 9.19 7.77
N ILE A 158 8.50 8.10 7.19
CA ILE A 158 8.50 7.92 5.73
C ILE A 158 7.76 9.06 5.04
N ASN A 159 6.66 9.56 5.61
CA ASN A 159 5.86 10.62 5.00
C ASN A 159 6.55 11.99 5.05
N ASN A 160 7.58 12.16 5.89
CA ASN A 160 8.42 13.35 5.94
C ASN A 160 9.79 13.14 5.28
N ASN A 161 10.01 12.01 4.59
CA ASN A 161 11.29 11.65 3.98
C ASN A 161 11.25 11.69 2.44
N PHE A 162 10.30 12.43 1.86
CA PHE A 162 10.25 12.71 0.42
C PHE A 162 10.97 14.03 0.12
N PRO A 163 11.63 14.15 -1.05
CA PRO A 163 12.24 15.40 -1.46
C PRO A 163 11.21 16.55 -1.47
N ASP A 164 11.53 17.65 -0.80
CA ASP A 164 10.67 18.83 -0.78
C ASP A 164 10.86 19.67 -2.05
N LEU A 165 9.98 19.44 -3.01
CA LEU A 165 9.90 20.22 -4.24
C LEU A 165 8.99 21.45 -4.10
N ASN A 166 8.22 21.55 -3.00
CA ASN A 166 7.27 22.65 -2.80
C ASN A 166 8.02 23.94 -2.46
N SER A 167 9.02 23.87 -1.60
CA SER A 167 9.81 25.05 -1.22
C SER A 167 10.44 25.72 -2.44
N LEU A 168 10.97 24.94 -3.39
CA LEU A 168 11.51 25.44 -4.66
C LEU A 168 10.47 26.21 -5.50
N LEU A 169 9.23 25.70 -5.54
CA LEU A 169 8.14 26.34 -6.28
C LEU A 169 7.74 27.66 -5.61
N TRP A 170 7.46 27.63 -4.31
CA TRP A 170 6.97 28.80 -3.56
C TRP A 170 8.02 29.92 -3.47
N GLU A 171 9.30 29.59 -3.25
CA GLU A 171 10.38 30.58 -3.27
C GLU A 171 10.50 31.28 -4.63
N SER A 172 10.27 30.56 -5.73
CA SER A 172 10.26 31.16 -7.06
C SER A 172 9.06 32.08 -7.29
N GLU A 173 7.90 31.79 -6.71
CA GLU A 173 6.71 32.64 -6.84
C GLU A 173 6.85 33.94 -6.03
N ASP A 174 7.39 33.86 -4.82
CA ASP A 174 7.62 35.02 -3.95
C ASP A 174 8.68 35.98 -4.53
N GLN A 175 9.64 35.44 -5.28
CA GLN A 175 10.58 36.23 -6.06
C GLN A 175 9.92 36.84 -7.30
N LYS A 176 8.99 37.79 -7.11
CA LYS A 176 8.27 38.56 -8.15
C LYS A 176 9.15 39.24 -9.21
N LYS A 177 10.49 39.25 -9.03
CA LYS A 177 11.50 39.82 -9.94
C LYS A 177 12.29 38.78 -10.74
N SER A 178 12.06 37.48 -10.54
CA SER A 178 12.70 36.46 -11.37
C SER A 178 12.19 36.57 -12.82
N LYS A 179 13.11 36.74 -13.77
CA LYS A 179 12.78 36.77 -15.21
C LYS A 179 12.38 35.39 -15.74
N ARG A 180 12.61 34.31 -14.98
CA ARG A 180 12.41 32.93 -15.42
C ARG A 180 11.43 32.23 -14.47
N LYS A 181 10.27 31.85 -15.00
CA LYS A 181 9.28 31.04 -14.27
C LYS A 181 9.88 29.66 -14.00
N VAL A 182 9.86 29.21 -12.75
CA VAL A 182 10.17 27.81 -12.43
C VAL A 182 9.01 26.93 -12.92
N PRO A 183 9.29 25.83 -13.65
CA PRO A 183 8.25 24.91 -14.07
C PRO A 183 7.65 24.19 -12.85
N ASN A 184 6.34 23.99 -12.84
CA ASN A 184 5.62 23.25 -11.80
C ASN A 184 5.61 21.72 -12.05
N HIS A 185 6.33 21.26 -13.07
CA HIS A 185 6.42 19.87 -13.47
C HIS A 185 7.87 19.53 -13.84
N HIS A 186 8.26 18.26 -13.72
CA HIS A 186 9.61 17.78 -14.03
C HIS A 186 10.73 18.55 -13.29
N ILE A 187 10.46 18.93 -12.03
CA ILE A 187 11.45 19.55 -11.14
C ILE A 187 12.49 18.47 -10.79
N PRO A 188 13.80 18.71 -10.99
CA PRO A 188 14.82 17.75 -10.60
C PRO A 188 14.83 17.54 -9.09
N ILE A 189 15.16 16.32 -8.66
CA ILE A 189 15.34 16.02 -7.24
C ILE A 189 16.55 16.83 -6.74
N PRO A 190 16.44 17.59 -5.64
CA PRO A 190 17.55 18.36 -5.11
C PRO A 190 18.70 17.45 -4.61
N ASP A 191 19.93 17.93 -4.73
CA ASP A 191 21.15 17.18 -4.33
C ASP A 191 21.47 17.28 -2.82
N TRP A 192 20.64 17.96 -2.03
CA TRP A 192 20.87 18.24 -0.61
C TRP A 192 20.11 17.30 0.33
#